data_AF-A0A0J7KDK3-F1
#
_entry.id   AF-A0A0J7KDK3-F1
#
_cell.length_a   1.000
_cell.length_b   1.000
_cell.length_c   1.000
_cell.angle_alpha   90.00
_cell.angle_beta   90.00
_cell.angle_gamma   90.00
#
_symmetry.space_group_name_H-M   'P 1'
#
loop_
_entity.id
_entity.type
_entity.pdbx_description
1 polymer ?
#
loop_
_entity_poly.entity_id
_entity_poly.type
_entity_poly.pdbx_seq_one_letter_code
_entity_poly.pdbx_strand_id
1 'polypeptide(L)'
;PQFIDLADIWMGLQDEVIILSSINNFLWELQNLSNKVSIVNDYDQTKLDDIAQHVDILTDAERLERSMGNLITDCGECLIYYPNVMKDFEKINLEFLGFCAWTFATAKGALIPGNPNNGVAKWRGKFYAFKSPEAAAKFGKNPDRYVYEALNFVRNHPEYIHLFQLHEEIKAMQSQEELTEKGLQLKVRHNQKIQTDVHILPPYIDKDYTSNVWELKRRALRLLY
;
A
#
# COMPACT_ATOMS: atom_id res chain seq x y z
N PRO A 1 32.45 2.94 -34.13
CA PRO A 1 32.79 2.15 -32.93
C PRO A 1 32.90 3.03 -31.67
N GLN A 2 33.90 3.93 -31.57
CA GLN A 2 34.15 4.71 -30.35
C GLN A 2 33.05 5.72 -29.97
N PHE A 3 32.32 6.26 -30.95
CA PHE A 3 31.16 7.14 -30.68
C PHE A 3 29.97 6.40 -30.08
N ILE A 4 29.85 5.09 -30.34
CA ILE A 4 28.78 4.26 -29.77
C ILE A 4 29.11 3.99 -28.30
N ASP A 5 30.36 3.60 -28.00
CA ASP A 5 30.82 3.38 -26.63
C ASP A 5 30.67 4.65 -25.76
N LEU A 6 30.96 5.83 -26.33
CA LEU A 6 30.78 7.10 -25.62
C LEU A 6 29.29 7.42 -25.39
N ALA A 7 28.42 7.12 -26.35
CA ALA A 7 26.99 7.32 -26.22
C ALA A 7 26.38 6.39 -25.15
N ASP A 8 26.84 5.14 -25.08
CA ASP A 8 26.38 4.19 -24.05
C ASP A 8 26.80 4.61 -22.65
N ILE A 9 28.04 5.09 -22.48
CA ILE A 9 28.51 5.65 -21.20
C ILE A 9 27.70 6.90 -20.82
N TRP A 10 27.44 7.79 -21.79
CA TRP A 10 26.62 8.98 -21.56
C TRP A 10 25.19 8.64 -21.13
N MET A 11 24.57 7.65 -21.79
CA MET A 11 23.23 7.17 -21.43
C MET A 11 23.20 6.58 -20.02
N GLY A 12 24.20 5.78 -19.64
CA GLY A 12 24.31 5.24 -18.28
C GLY A 12 24.45 6.34 -17.23
N LEU A 13 25.25 7.37 -17.51
CA LEU A 13 25.43 8.52 -16.61
C LEU A 13 24.14 9.34 -16.51
N GLN A 14 23.39 9.46 -17.60
CA GLN A 14 22.10 10.14 -17.63
C GLN A 14 21.03 9.39 -16.82
N ASP A 15 21.01 8.05 -16.88
CA ASP A 15 20.11 7.23 -16.07
C ASP A 15 20.40 7.38 -14.56
N GLU A 16 21.68 7.41 -14.16
CA GLU A 16 22.06 7.66 -12.77
C GLU A 16 21.62 9.04 -12.27
N VAL A 17 21.74 10.07 -13.11
CA VAL A 17 21.30 11.44 -12.79
C VAL A 17 19.78 11.50 -12.59
N ILE A 18 19.01 10.75 -13.39
CA ILE A 18 17.54 10.67 -13.23
C ILE A 18 17.20 10.03 -11.87
N ILE A 19 17.87 8.94 -11.50
CA ILE A 19 17.66 8.27 -10.20
C ILE A 19 18.01 9.20 -9.05
N LEU A 20 19.17 9.88 -9.11
CA LEU A 20 19.59 10.84 -8.09
C LEU A 20 18.60 12.00 -7.94
N SER A 21 18.10 12.53 -9.06
CA SER A 21 17.07 13.57 -9.04
C SER A 21 15.77 13.08 -8.38
N SER A 22 15.34 11.85 -8.69
CA SER A 22 14.16 11.25 -8.06
C SER A 22 14.34 11.07 -6.55
N ILE A 23 15.50 10.59 -6.10
CA ILE A 23 15.81 10.41 -4.67
C ILE A 23 15.82 11.78 -3.97
N ASN A 24 16.44 12.78 -4.59
CA ASN A 24 16.51 14.11 -4.02
C ASN A 24 15.11 14.74 -3.90
N ASN A 25 14.27 14.60 -4.91
CA ASN A 25 12.87 15.05 -4.86
C ASN A 25 12.09 14.35 -3.74
N PHE A 26 12.26 13.03 -3.60
CA PHE A 26 11.62 12.26 -2.53
C PHE A 26 12.08 12.73 -1.13
N LEU A 27 13.38 12.98 -0.94
CA LEU A 27 13.90 13.52 0.32
C LEU A 27 13.34 14.91 0.63
N TRP A 28 13.20 15.77 -0.38
CA TRP A 28 12.56 17.08 -0.23
C TRP A 28 11.09 16.97 0.18
N GLU A 29 10.34 16.04 -0.42
CA GLU A 29 8.96 15.78 -0.01
C GLU A 29 8.87 15.29 1.43
N LEU A 30 9.74 14.35 1.83
CA LEU A 30 9.83 13.88 3.21
C LEU A 30 10.17 15.01 4.19
N GLN A 31 11.12 15.87 3.85
CA GLN A 31 11.46 17.03 4.69
C GLN A 31 10.29 18.01 4.79
N ASN A 32 9.58 18.27 3.69
CA ASN A 32 8.40 19.14 3.71
C ASN A 32 7.29 18.54 4.58
N LEU A 33 7.06 17.24 4.52
CA LEU A 33 6.13 16.55 5.42
C LEU A 33 6.59 16.65 6.87
N SER A 34 7.87 16.43 7.17
CA SER A 34 8.43 16.59 8.51
C SER A 34 8.24 18.01 9.04
N ASN A 35 8.47 19.03 8.20
CA ASN A 35 8.27 20.42 8.58
C ASN A 35 6.79 20.74 8.81
N LYS A 36 5.89 20.18 7.99
CA LYS A 36 4.44 20.27 8.24
C LYS A 36 4.04 19.57 9.53
N VAL A 37 4.63 18.43 9.88
CA VAL A 37 4.43 17.76 11.18
C VAL A 37 4.95 18.63 12.33
N SER A 38 6.08 19.32 12.17
CA SER A 38 6.52 20.33 13.15
C SER A 38 5.57 21.53 13.25
N ILE A 39 4.89 21.93 12.18
CA ILE A 39 3.82 22.95 12.22
C ILE A 39 2.56 22.40 12.89
N VAL A 40 2.28 21.10 12.76
CA VAL A 40 1.21 20.41 13.50
C VAL A 40 1.56 20.29 14.99
N ASN A 41 2.84 20.22 15.35
CA ASN A 41 3.29 20.27 16.75
C ASN A 41 3.08 21.63 17.43
N ASP A 42 2.61 22.65 16.69
CA ASP A 42 2.09 23.91 17.22
C ASP A 42 0.60 23.79 17.61
N TYR A 43 0.08 22.56 17.77
CA TYR A 43 -1.10 22.35 18.60
C TYR A 43 -0.80 22.93 19.99
N ASP A 44 -1.74 23.73 20.48
CA ASP A 44 -1.70 24.33 21.81
C ASP A 44 -1.50 23.21 22.85
N GLN A 45 -0.25 22.97 23.24
CA GLN A 45 0.14 21.91 24.17
C GLN A 45 -0.73 21.95 25.42
N THR A 46 -1.12 23.17 25.83
CA THR A 46 -2.04 23.41 26.93
C THR A 46 -3.41 22.74 26.78
N LYS A 47 -3.96 22.65 25.56
CA LYS A 47 -5.22 21.95 25.28
C LYS A 47 -5.04 20.43 25.24
N LEU A 48 -3.91 19.96 24.73
CA LEU A 48 -3.59 18.52 24.76
C LEU A 48 -3.39 18.05 26.20
N ASP A 49 -2.71 18.85 27.02
CA ASP A 49 -2.52 18.60 28.45
C ASP A 49 -3.84 18.67 29.23
N ASP A 50 -4.75 19.59 28.90
CA ASP A 50 -6.09 19.66 29.49
C ASP A 50 -6.94 18.42 29.13
N ILE A 51 -6.85 17.93 27.89
CA ILE A 51 -7.52 16.68 27.48
C ILE A 51 -6.87 15.46 28.16
N ALA A 52 -5.55 15.46 28.30
CA ALA A 52 -4.78 14.37 28.87
C ALA A 52 -4.72 14.38 30.41
N GLN A 53 -5.22 15.43 31.07
CA GLN A 53 -5.05 15.68 32.50
C GLN A 53 -5.49 14.52 33.41
N HIS A 54 -6.41 13.68 32.93
CA HIS A 54 -6.97 12.53 33.66
C HIS A 54 -6.71 11.19 32.95
N VAL A 55 -5.90 11.18 31.89
CA VAL A 55 -5.63 9.98 31.07
C VAL A 55 -4.13 9.72 31.05
N ASP A 56 -3.76 8.53 31.50
CA ASP A 56 -2.40 8.03 31.40
C ASP A 56 -2.10 7.67 29.94
N ILE A 57 -1.26 8.47 29.26
CA ILE A 57 -0.88 8.25 27.87
C ILE A 57 0.28 7.26 27.85
N LEU A 58 -0.06 5.99 27.67
CA LEU A 58 0.92 4.90 27.62
C LEU A 58 1.51 4.75 26.21
N THR A 59 2.83 4.59 26.17
CA THR A 59 3.56 4.14 24.98
C THR A 59 3.22 2.68 24.67
N ASP A 60 3.48 2.25 23.43
CA ASP A 60 3.24 0.86 23.03
C ASP A 60 4.06 -0.15 23.85
N ALA A 61 5.27 0.22 24.28
CA ALA A 61 6.09 -0.60 25.18
C ALA A 61 5.41 -0.75 26.56
N GLU A 62 4.99 0.35 27.18
CA GLU A 62 4.32 0.32 28.49
C GLU A 62 2.98 -0.43 28.43
N ARG A 63 2.24 -0.30 27.31
CA ARG A 63 1.00 -1.06 27.09
C ARG A 63 1.26 -2.56 27.05
N LEU A 64 2.34 -2.98 26.39
CA LEU A 64 2.74 -4.39 26.36
C LEU A 64 3.15 -4.88 27.74
N GLU A 65 3.95 -4.11 28.48
CA GLU A 65 4.35 -4.42 29.85
C GLU A 65 3.15 -4.58 30.78
N ARG A 66 2.21 -3.63 30.76
CA ARG A 66 0.99 -3.67 31.57
C ARG A 66 0.07 -4.83 31.21
N SER A 67 0.13 -5.27 29.96
CA SER A 67 -0.64 -6.44 29.50
C SER A 67 0.02 -7.77 29.87
N MET A 68 1.30 -7.80 30.27
CA MET A 68 2.02 -9.05 30.52
C MET A 68 1.36 -9.85 31.65
N GLY A 69 1.25 -11.16 31.44
CA GLY A 69 0.63 -12.08 32.40
C GLY A 69 -0.89 -12.19 32.27
N ASN A 70 -1.54 -11.35 31.45
CA ASN A 70 -2.94 -11.49 31.09
C ASN A 70 -3.11 -12.56 30.01
N LEU A 71 -2.95 -13.83 30.41
CA LEU A 71 -3.00 -14.98 29.51
C LEU A 71 -4.35 -15.07 28.81
N ILE A 72 -4.30 -15.33 27.51
CA ILE A 72 -5.48 -15.58 26.68
C ILE A 72 -5.93 -17.01 26.95
N THR A 73 -7.07 -17.19 27.59
CA THR A 73 -7.61 -18.52 27.95
C THR A 73 -8.69 -19.02 27.02
N ASP A 74 -9.38 -18.12 26.32
CA ASP A 74 -10.50 -18.41 25.44
C ASP A 74 -10.38 -17.65 24.12
N CYS A 75 -10.57 -18.38 23.03
CA CYS A 75 -10.63 -17.86 21.66
C CYS A 75 -11.59 -18.71 20.81
N GLY A 76 -12.70 -19.16 21.41
CA GLY A 76 -13.72 -19.94 20.71
C GLY A 76 -13.14 -21.22 20.10
N GLU A 77 -13.29 -21.38 18.78
CA GLU A 77 -12.77 -22.55 18.03
C GLU A 77 -11.26 -22.47 17.73
N CYS A 78 -10.59 -21.37 18.06
CA CYS A 78 -9.17 -21.20 17.76
C CYS A 78 -8.28 -21.96 18.76
N LEU A 79 -7.19 -22.55 18.27
CA LEU A 79 -6.20 -23.20 19.12
C LEU A 79 -5.22 -22.16 19.68
N ILE A 80 -5.05 -22.09 20.99
CA ILE A 80 -4.14 -21.12 21.63
C ILE A 80 -2.78 -21.77 21.89
N TYR A 81 -1.71 -21.08 21.53
CA TYR A 81 -0.33 -21.48 21.76
C TYR A 81 0.36 -20.47 22.66
N TYR A 82 1.15 -20.97 23.62
CA TYR A 82 1.96 -20.15 24.51
C TYR A 82 3.46 -20.39 24.26
N PRO A 83 4.32 -19.39 24.51
CA PRO A 83 5.77 -19.53 24.35
C PRO A 83 6.33 -20.70 25.17
N ASN A 84 5.81 -20.91 26.38
CA ASN A 84 6.31 -21.92 27.32
C ASN A 84 6.09 -23.37 26.86
N VAL A 85 5.22 -23.60 25.88
CA VAL A 85 4.81 -24.95 25.46
C VAL A 85 5.47 -25.34 24.14
N MET A 86 5.86 -24.39 23.29
CA MET A 86 6.32 -24.67 21.93
C MET A 86 7.81 -24.32 21.74
N LYS A 87 8.62 -25.31 21.34
CA LYS A 87 10.08 -25.18 21.19
C LYS A 87 10.53 -24.23 20.08
N ASP A 88 9.65 -23.85 19.15
CA ASP A 88 9.94 -22.96 18.02
C ASP A 88 9.01 -21.72 18.00
N PHE A 89 8.55 -21.27 19.16
CA PHE A 89 7.61 -20.14 19.24
C PHE A 89 8.14 -18.85 18.62
N GLU A 90 9.44 -18.60 18.74
CA GLU A 90 10.11 -17.42 18.15
C GLU A 90 10.13 -17.42 16.61
N LYS A 91 9.94 -18.59 15.98
CA LYS A 91 9.90 -18.74 14.52
C LYS A 91 8.48 -18.64 13.95
N ILE A 92 7.48 -18.41 14.80
CA ILE A 92 6.10 -18.26 14.35
C ILE A 92 5.98 -16.94 13.59
N ASN A 93 5.55 -17.03 12.34
CA ASN A 93 5.15 -15.85 11.57
C ASN A 93 3.78 -15.39 12.08
N LEU A 94 3.76 -14.26 12.80
CA LEU A 94 2.54 -13.63 13.25
C LEU A 94 1.92 -12.83 12.09
N GLU A 95 0.64 -13.07 11.86
CA GLU A 95 -0.16 -12.27 10.94
C GLU A 95 -0.26 -10.83 11.41
N PHE A 96 -0.39 -9.92 10.45
CA PHE A 96 -0.41 -8.47 10.69
C PHE A 96 0.77 -8.01 11.55
N LEU A 97 1.94 -8.63 11.40
CA LEU A 97 3.16 -8.30 12.15
C LEU A 97 2.99 -8.32 13.68
N GLY A 98 2.06 -9.12 14.20
CA GLY A 98 1.80 -9.20 15.65
C GLY A 98 0.90 -8.10 16.21
N PHE A 99 0.30 -7.26 15.36
CA PHE A 99 -0.78 -6.37 15.79
C PHE A 99 -2.06 -7.16 16.11
N CYS A 100 -2.91 -6.57 16.96
CA CYS A 100 -4.17 -7.15 17.40
C CYS A 100 -5.15 -7.31 16.24
N ALA A 101 -5.34 -8.54 15.76
CA ALA A 101 -6.18 -8.85 14.59
C ALA A 101 -7.62 -8.36 14.74
N TRP A 102 -8.21 -8.53 15.93
CA TRP A 102 -9.57 -8.08 16.21
C TRP A 102 -9.72 -6.56 16.16
N THR A 103 -8.76 -5.83 16.75
CA THR A 103 -8.81 -4.36 16.75
C THR A 103 -8.53 -3.82 15.35
N PHE A 104 -7.61 -4.43 14.61
CA PHE A 104 -7.35 -4.06 13.23
C PHE A 104 -8.61 -4.16 12.35
N ALA A 105 -9.35 -5.27 12.45
CA ALA A 105 -10.61 -5.47 11.70
C ALA A 105 -11.71 -4.49 12.12
N THR A 106 -11.98 -4.39 13.43
CA THR A 106 -13.11 -3.60 13.97
C THR A 106 -12.90 -2.10 13.94
N ALA A 107 -11.67 -1.63 14.15
CA ALA A 107 -11.32 -0.22 14.20
C ALA A 107 -10.74 0.30 12.88
N LYS A 108 -11.06 -0.38 11.76
CA LYS A 108 -10.72 0.05 10.39
C LYS A 108 -9.24 0.44 10.23
N GLY A 109 -8.34 -0.50 10.54
CA GLY A 109 -6.91 -0.32 10.32
C GLY A 109 -6.09 0.09 11.54
N ALA A 110 -6.70 0.23 12.72
CA ALA A 110 -5.96 0.62 13.92
C ALA A 110 -4.88 -0.41 14.30
N LEU A 111 -3.62 0.01 14.28
CA LEU A 111 -2.45 -0.79 14.64
C LEU A 111 -2.24 -0.75 16.16
N ILE A 112 -2.82 -1.72 16.85
CA ILE A 112 -2.65 -1.87 18.29
C ILE A 112 -1.75 -3.07 18.58
N PRO A 113 -0.61 -2.91 19.28
CA PRO A 113 0.30 -4.02 19.53
C PRO A 113 -0.41 -5.14 20.30
N GLY A 114 -0.33 -6.36 19.76
CA GLY A 114 -0.70 -7.56 20.47
C GLY A 114 0.49 -8.10 21.25
N ASN A 115 0.24 -8.82 22.34
CA ASN A 115 1.30 -9.43 23.14
C ASN A 115 1.35 -10.95 22.90
N PRO A 116 2.31 -11.47 22.09
CA PRO A 116 2.43 -12.89 21.82
C PRO A 116 2.72 -13.72 23.08
N ASN A 117 3.37 -13.13 24.09
CA ASN A 117 3.70 -13.83 25.34
C ASN A 117 2.45 -14.20 26.14
N ASN A 118 1.34 -13.49 25.94
CA ASN A 118 0.06 -13.80 26.56
C ASN A 118 -0.68 -14.95 25.87
N GLY A 119 -0.20 -15.40 24.71
CA GLY A 119 -0.82 -16.43 23.88
C GLY A 119 -1.09 -15.94 22.47
N VAL A 120 -1.02 -16.87 21.52
CA VAL A 120 -1.26 -16.64 20.09
C VAL A 120 -2.35 -17.59 19.64
N ALA A 121 -3.38 -17.09 18.99
CA ALA A 121 -4.45 -17.93 18.45
C ALA A 121 -4.09 -18.40 17.05
N LYS A 122 -4.19 -19.71 16.82
CA LYS A 122 -4.04 -20.33 15.50
C LYS A 122 -5.42 -20.51 14.88
N TRP A 123 -5.59 -19.94 13.70
CA TRP A 123 -6.80 -20.09 12.90
C TRP A 123 -6.42 -20.35 11.43
N ARG A 124 -6.97 -21.41 10.82
CA ARG A 124 -6.70 -21.81 9.43
C ARG A 124 -5.21 -21.85 9.04
N GLY A 125 -4.35 -22.28 9.98
CA GLY A 125 -2.90 -22.40 9.76
C GLY A 125 -2.10 -21.11 9.99
N LYS A 126 -2.77 -19.99 10.23
CA LYS A 126 -2.19 -18.68 10.53
C LYS A 126 -2.22 -18.37 12.02
N PHE A 127 -1.35 -17.49 12.46
CA PHE A 127 -1.14 -17.17 13.88
C PHE A 127 -1.44 -15.69 14.16
N TYR A 128 -2.32 -15.41 15.13
CA TYR A 128 -2.80 -14.07 15.43
C TYR A 128 -2.52 -13.69 16.88
N ALA A 129 -2.00 -12.48 17.08
CA ALA A 129 -1.78 -11.88 18.40
C ALA A 129 -2.92 -10.93 18.79
N PHE A 130 -3.08 -10.68 20.09
CA PHE A 130 -4.15 -9.82 20.62
C PHE A 130 -3.65 -8.91 21.73
N LYS A 131 -4.30 -7.76 21.87
CA LYS A 131 -4.01 -6.77 22.93
C LYS A 131 -4.50 -7.20 24.31
N SER A 132 -5.52 -8.04 24.37
CA SER A 132 -6.17 -8.47 25.60
C SER A 132 -6.90 -9.82 25.40
N PRO A 133 -7.14 -10.59 26.47
CA PRO A 133 -7.91 -11.83 26.40
C PRO A 133 -9.34 -11.60 25.90
N GLU A 134 -9.95 -10.46 26.22
CA GLU A 134 -11.27 -10.09 25.72
C GLU A 134 -11.31 -9.92 24.19
N ALA A 135 -10.24 -9.36 23.61
CA ALA A 135 -10.14 -9.19 22.16
C ALA A 135 -10.04 -10.55 21.46
N ALA A 136 -9.29 -11.49 22.04
CA ALA A 136 -9.20 -12.86 21.56
C ALA A 136 -10.53 -13.61 21.68
N ALA A 137 -11.24 -13.47 22.80
CA ALA A 137 -12.56 -14.08 22.99
C ALA A 137 -13.58 -13.53 21.99
N LYS A 138 -13.55 -12.22 21.69
CA LYS A 138 -14.41 -11.61 20.67
C LYS A 138 -14.07 -12.11 19.26
N PHE A 139 -12.78 -12.20 18.93
CA PHE A 139 -12.31 -12.77 17.67
C PHE A 139 -12.79 -14.21 17.48
N GLY A 140 -12.66 -15.03 18.53
CA GLY A 140 -13.03 -16.44 18.53
C GLY A 140 -14.50 -16.73 18.27
N LYS A 141 -15.41 -15.74 18.42
CA LYS A 141 -16.83 -15.90 18.07
C LYS A 141 -17.05 -16.12 16.57
N ASN A 142 -16.27 -15.46 15.74
CA ASN A 142 -16.32 -15.60 14.29
C ASN A 142 -15.00 -15.13 13.66
N PRO A 143 -13.93 -15.94 13.77
CA PRO A 143 -12.60 -15.57 13.31
C PRO A 143 -12.56 -15.32 11.80
N ASP A 144 -13.30 -16.11 11.01
CA ASP A 144 -13.37 -15.95 9.55
C ASP A 144 -13.89 -14.58 9.13
N ARG A 145 -14.95 -14.10 9.81
CA ARG A 145 -15.49 -12.77 9.55
C ARG A 145 -14.44 -11.68 9.77
N TYR A 146 -13.73 -11.72 10.90
CA TYR A 146 -12.75 -10.68 11.23
C TYR A 146 -11.52 -10.72 10.33
N VAL A 147 -11.06 -11.92 9.94
CA VAL A 147 -9.98 -12.06 8.96
C VAL A 147 -10.40 -11.51 7.59
N TYR A 148 -11.63 -11.82 7.14
CA TYR A 148 -12.15 -11.28 5.89
C TYR A 148 -12.30 -9.75 5.94
N GLU A 149 -12.87 -9.20 7.02
CA GLU A 149 -13.00 -7.74 7.21
C GLU A 149 -11.63 -7.05 7.19
N ALA A 150 -10.62 -7.63 7.84
CA ALA A 150 -9.25 -7.13 7.84
C ALA A 150 -8.65 -7.12 6.42
N LEU A 151 -8.74 -8.22 5.68
CA LEU A 151 -8.19 -8.30 4.33
C LEU A 151 -8.94 -7.40 3.34
N ASN A 152 -10.26 -7.30 3.45
CA ASN A 152 -11.06 -6.38 2.65
C ASN A 152 -10.71 -4.91 2.91
N PHE A 153 -10.37 -4.57 4.16
CA PHE A 153 -9.83 -3.26 4.49
C PHE A 153 -8.47 -3.04 3.81
N VAL A 154 -7.52 -3.95 4.00
CA VAL A 154 -6.16 -3.87 3.42
C VAL A 154 -6.21 -3.74 1.89
N ARG A 155 -7.15 -4.40 1.21
CA ARG A 155 -7.32 -4.30 -0.24
C ARG A 155 -7.50 -2.87 -0.75
N ASN A 156 -8.18 -2.03 0.01
CA ASN A 156 -8.45 -0.64 -0.38
C ASN A 156 -7.34 0.33 0.06
N HIS A 157 -6.33 -0.17 0.78
CA HIS A 157 -5.29 0.62 1.41
C HIS A 157 -3.89 0.05 1.10
N PRO A 158 -3.27 0.47 -0.03
CA PRO A 158 -2.00 -0.08 -0.51
C PRO A 158 -0.85 0.02 0.51
N GLU A 159 -0.91 0.99 1.42
CA GLU A 159 0.03 1.16 2.52
C GLU A 159 0.10 -0.09 3.43
N TYR A 160 -1.04 -0.73 3.74
CA TYR A 160 -1.05 -1.94 4.55
C TYR A 160 -0.65 -3.18 3.76
N ILE A 161 -0.88 -3.20 2.45
CA ILE A 161 -0.40 -4.28 1.57
C ILE A 161 1.12 -4.37 1.66
N HIS A 162 1.78 -3.21 1.55
CA HIS A 162 3.23 -3.14 1.63
C HIS A 162 3.73 -3.41 3.05
N LEU A 163 3.10 -2.81 4.06
CA LEU A 163 3.47 -2.99 5.46
C LEU A 163 3.44 -4.47 5.87
N PHE A 164 2.34 -5.16 5.59
CA PHE A 164 2.14 -6.55 5.98
C PHE A 164 2.63 -7.57 4.96
N GLN A 165 3.12 -7.11 3.80
CA GLN A 165 3.57 -7.96 2.69
C GLN A 165 2.47 -8.93 2.18
N LEU A 166 1.20 -8.52 2.23
CA LEU A 166 0.02 -9.37 1.92
C LEU A 166 -0.30 -9.48 0.43
N HIS A 167 0.70 -9.35 -0.45
CA HIS A 167 0.51 -9.28 -1.90
C HIS A 167 -0.18 -10.52 -2.48
N GLU A 168 0.20 -11.72 -2.04
CA GLU A 168 -0.36 -12.97 -2.58
C GLU A 168 -1.78 -13.25 -2.06
N GLU A 169 -2.07 -12.85 -0.82
CA GLU A 169 -3.37 -13.11 -0.18
C GLU A 169 -4.47 -12.24 -0.78
N ILE A 170 -4.15 -10.99 -1.12
CA ILE A 170 -5.08 -10.08 -1.77
C ILE A 170 -5.34 -10.52 -3.21
N LYS A 171 -4.30 -11.00 -3.93
CA LYS A 171 -4.47 -11.59 -5.26
C LYS A 171 -5.37 -12.83 -5.20
N ALA A 172 -5.17 -13.70 -4.22
CA ALA A 172 -6.01 -14.89 -4.03
C ALA A 172 -7.48 -14.51 -3.76
N MET A 173 -7.75 -13.51 -2.92
CA MET A 173 -9.11 -13.01 -2.68
C MET A 173 -9.76 -12.45 -3.95
N GLN A 174 -9.02 -11.67 -4.75
CA GLN A 174 -9.53 -11.12 -6.02
C GLN A 174 -9.93 -12.24 -6.98
N SER A 175 -9.13 -13.30 -7.09
CA SER A 175 -9.44 -14.45 -7.96
C SER A 175 -10.69 -15.23 -7.51
N GLN A 176 -10.96 -15.30 -6.20
CA GLN A 176 -12.15 -15.97 -5.65
C GLN A 176 -13.42 -15.14 -5.84
N GLU A 177 -13.35 -13.82 -5.70
CA GLU A 177 -14.49 -12.93 -5.93
C GLU A 177 -14.84 -12.78 -7.41
N GLU A 178 -13.85 -12.78 -8.32
CA GLU A 178 -14.07 -12.78 -9.78
C GLU A 178 -14.86 -14.02 -10.25
N LEU A 179 -14.78 -15.14 -9.51
CA LEU A 179 -15.58 -16.34 -9.75
C LEU A 179 -17.02 -16.24 -9.20
N THR A 180 -17.29 -15.29 -8.29
CA THR A 180 -18.53 -15.27 -7.50
C THR A 180 -19.45 -14.09 -7.86
N GLU A 181 -18.93 -12.91 -8.19
CA GLU A 181 -19.73 -11.76 -8.67
C GLU A 181 -18.99 -10.91 -9.71
N LYS A 182 -19.73 -10.42 -10.72
CA LYS A 182 -19.26 -9.41 -11.70
C LYS A 182 -18.94 -8.09 -10.99
N GLY A 183 -17.75 -7.94 -10.40
CA GLY A 183 -17.34 -6.75 -9.65
C GLY A 183 -15.96 -6.23 -10.03
N LEU A 184 -15.93 -4.99 -10.56
CA LEU A 184 -14.78 -4.09 -10.78
C LEU A 184 -13.44 -4.77 -11.12
N GLN A 185 -13.29 -5.09 -12.42
CA GLN A 185 -11.98 -5.38 -13.00
C GLN A 185 -11.03 -4.20 -12.73
N LEU A 186 -9.91 -4.48 -12.05
CA LEU A 186 -8.76 -3.60 -12.12
C LEU A 186 -8.43 -3.46 -13.60
N LYS A 187 -8.46 -2.25 -14.16
CA LYS A 187 -8.05 -2.03 -15.56
C LYS A 187 -6.59 -2.41 -15.71
N VAL A 188 -6.34 -3.65 -16.11
CA VAL A 188 -5.01 -4.12 -16.46
C VAL A 188 -4.55 -3.26 -17.63
N ARG A 189 -3.58 -2.38 -17.36
CA ARG A 189 -2.99 -1.53 -18.40
C ARG A 189 -2.04 -2.39 -19.22
N HIS A 190 -2.48 -2.76 -20.41
CA HIS A 190 -1.63 -3.39 -21.40
C HIS A 190 -1.06 -2.32 -22.34
N ASN A 191 0.25 -2.36 -22.57
CA ASN A 191 0.88 -1.58 -23.65
C ASN A 191 0.53 -2.24 -24.98
N GLN A 192 -0.43 -1.66 -25.70
CA GLN A 192 -0.81 -2.11 -27.02
C GLN A 192 -0.04 -1.27 -28.06
N LYS A 193 0.84 -1.91 -28.83
CA LYS A 193 1.44 -1.29 -30.01
C LYS A 193 0.45 -1.47 -31.16
N ILE A 194 -0.13 -0.38 -31.62
CA ILE A 194 -0.98 -0.38 -32.82
C ILE A 194 -0.08 0.06 -33.97
N GLN A 195 0.18 -0.85 -34.91
CA GLN A 195 0.81 -0.49 -36.17
C GLN A 195 -0.25 0.20 -37.02
N THR A 196 -0.16 1.53 -37.13
CA THR A 196 -0.99 2.30 -38.06
C THR A 196 -0.58 1.92 -39.48
N ASP A 197 -1.56 1.59 -40.33
CA ASP A 197 -1.32 1.39 -41.76
C ASP A 197 -0.59 2.61 -42.33
N VAL A 198 0.53 2.37 -43.03
CA VAL A 198 1.42 3.45 -43.50
C VAL A 198 0.70 4.37 -44.49
N HIS A 199 -0.31 3.88 -45.21
CA HIS A 199 -1.11 4.64 -46.16
C HIS A 199 -2.59 4.22 -46.12
N ILE A 200 -3.41 4.92 -45.34
CA ILE A 200 -4.88 4.71 -45.25
C ILE A 200 -5.58 5.04 -46.59
N LEU A 201 -4.95 5.88 -47.42
CA LEU A 201 -5.47 6.34 -48.70
C LEU A 201 -4.55 5.93 -49.84
N PRO A 202 -5.09 5.66 -51.04
CA PRO A 202 -4.27 5.40 -52.22
C PRO A 202 -3.37 6.62 -52.52
N PRO A 203 -2.17 6.39 -53.09
CA PRO A 203 -1.23 7.48 -53.39
C PRO A 203 -1.87 8.47 -54.38
N TYR A 204 -2.18 9.67 -53.88
CA TYR A 204 -2.67 10.79 -54.68
C TYR A 204 -1.54 11.80 -54.85
N ILE A 205 -1.08 11.96 -56.09
CA ILE A 205 -0.13 13.01 -56.45
C ILE A 205 -0.95 14.22 -56.90
N ASP A 206 -1.02 15.23 -56.04
CA ASP A 206 -1.58 16.52 -56.39
C ASP A 206 -0.66 17.24 -57.39
N LYS A 207 -1.14 17.41 -58.63
CA LYS A 207 -0.39 18.05 -59.71
C LYS A 207 -0.28 19.57 -59.53
N ASP A 208 -1.16 20.16 -58.73
CA ASP A 208 -1.18 21.60 -58.46
C ASP A 208 -0.51 21.93 -57.12
N TYR A 209 0.05 20.92 -56.43
CA TYR A 209 0.76 21.10 -55.17
C TYR A 209 2.00 21.96 -55.35
N THR A 210 2.09 23.02 -54.55
CA THR A 210 3.29 23.85 -54.43
C THR A 210 3.62 24.09 -52.96
N SER A 211 4.86 23.81 -52.56
CA SER A 211 5.37 24.11 -51.21
C SER A 211 5.94 25.53 -51.09
N ASN A 212 5.95 26.29 -52.20
CA ASN A 212 6.43 27.67 -52.23
C ASN A 212 5.45 28.60 -51.48
N VAL A 213 5.90 29.08 -50.33
CA VAL A 213 5.14 29.99 -49.44
C VAL A 213 4.64 31.24 -50.17
N TRP A 214 5.39 31.78 -51.12
CA TRP A 214 4.98 32.98 -51.87
C TRP A 214 3.88 32.70 -52.88
N GLU A 215 3.85 31.50 -53.45
CA GLU A 215 2.82 31.09 -54.38
C GLU A 215 1.51 30.76 -53.64
N LEU A 216 1.60 30.12 -52.47
CA LEU A 216 0.47 29.89 -51.57
C LEU A 216 -0.17 31.21 -51.13
N LYS A 217 0.64 32.21 -50.72
CA LYS A 217 0.13 33.54 -50.38
C LYS A 217 -0.60 34.21 -51.54
N ARG A 218 -0.06 34.09 -52.77
CA ARG A 218 -0.67 34.67 -53.98
C ARG A 218 -2.00 33.98 -54.34
N ARG A 219 -2.08 32.65 -54.16
CA ARG A 219 -3.32 31.87 -54.35
C ARG A 219 -4.38 32.22 -53.30
N ALA A 220 -3.99 32.37 -52.03
CA ALA A 220 -4.91 32.78 -50.97
C ALA A 220 -5.52 34.17 -51.23
N LEU A 221 -4.72 35.12 -51.73
CA LEU A 221 -5.22 36.46 -52.09
C LEU A 221 -6.21 36.44 -53.26
N ARG A 222 -6.10 35.48 -54.19
CA ARG A 222 -7.05 35.30 -55.30
C ARG A 222 -8.38 34.69 -54.89
N LEU A 223 -8.48 34.08 -53.70
CA LEU A 223 -9.71 33.49 -53.18
C LEU A 223 -10.55 34.49 -52.37
N LEU A 224 -10.02 35.68 -52.10
CA LEU A 224 -10.66 36.75 -51.32
C LEU A 224 -11.33 37.82 -52.20
N TYR A 225 -11.40 37.60 -53.51
CA TYR A 225 -12.05 38.44 -54.53
C TYR A 225 -12.89 37.55 -55.45
#